data_AF-A0A4C1SB65-F1
#
_entry.id   AF-A0A4C1SB65-F1
#
_cell.length_a   1.000
_cell.length_b   1.000
_cell.length_c   1.000
_cell.angle_alpha   90.00
_cell.angle_beta   90.00
_cell.angle_gamma   90.00
#
_symmetry.space_group_name_H-M   'P 1'
#
loop_
_entity.id
_entity.type
_entity.pdbx_description
1 polymer ?
#
loop_
_entity_poly.entity_id
_entity_poly.type
_entity_poly.pdbx_seq_one_letter_code
_entity_poly.pdbx_strand_id
1 'polypeptide(L)'
;MTSIDEFVVTTLDNPILLLESPCIDRNLPTIIYTFGYRGRSTGPATTAVLKAYIATKKRNVLLLDWEEEAKSGLLGISLGYVLLAVPHSKKVGQHLGDALIKLVRGGLNMTQVHLVGHSLGAHVMSYAGRRAREEGYVVPR
;
A
#
# COMPACT_ATOMS: atom_id res chain seq x y z
N MET A 1 -19.62 -4.50 0.09
CA MET A 1 -18.77 -5.71 -0.02
C MET A 1 -17.94 -5.82 1.24
N THR A 2 -17.93 -6.98 1.91
CA THR A 2 -17.29 -7.18 3.24
C THR A 2 -16.37 -8.40 3.30
N SER A 3 -16.00 -8.95 2.13
CA SER A 3 -15.12 -10.11 2.03
C SER A 3 -13.75 -9.71 1.49
N ILE A 4 -12.72 -10.46 1.86
CA ILE A 4 -11.38 -10.35 1.28
C ILE A 4 -11.34 -10.86 -0.17
N ASP A 5 -12.32 -11.65 -0.59
CA ASP A 5 -12.42 -12.22 -1.93
C ASP A 5 -13.12 -11.28 -2.93
N GLU A 6 -13.65 -10.16 -2.46
CA GLU A 6 -14.41 -9.18 -3.21
C GLU A 6 -13.65 -7.85 -3.24
N PHE A 7 -12.74 -7.69 -4.20
CA PHE A 7 -11.89 -6.52 -4.32
C PHE A 7 -11.73 -6.05 -5.77
N VAL A 8 -11.33 -4.79 -5.92
CA VAL A 8 -10.89 -4.22 -7.19
C VAL A 8 -9.38 -4.04 -7.18
N VAL A 9 -8.77 -4.10 -8.37
CA VAL A 9 -7.34 -3.85 -8.56
C VAL A 9 -7.16 -2.69 -9.51
N THR A 10 -6.23 -1.79 -9.18
CA THR A 10 -5.72 -0.78 -10.11
C THR A 10 -4.22 -0.62 -9.93
N THR A 11 -3.57 0.00 -10.90
CA THR A 11 -2.15 0.31 -10.85
C THR A 11 -1.89 1.62 -10.10
N LEU A 12 -0.66 1.81 -9.62
CA LEU A 12 -0.22 3.08 -9.03
C LEU A 12 -0.21 4.23 -10.05
N ASP A 13 -0.19 3.93 -11.34
CA ASP A 13 -0.24 4.94 -12.40
C ASP A 13 -1.64 5.54 -12.56
N ASN A 14 -2.69 4.72 -12.36
CA ASN A 14 -4.08 5.14 -12.47
C ASN A 14 -4.90 4.84 -11.19
N PRO A 15 -4.54 5.42 -10.03
CA PRO A 15 -5.18 5.08 -8.76
C PRO A 15 -6.60 5.65 -8.66
N ILE A 16 -6.99 6.59 -9.53
CA ILE A 16 -8.27 7.31 -9.46
C ILE A 16 -9.47 6.37 -9.56
N LEU A 17 -9.33 5.23 -10.23
CA LEU A 17 -10.36 4.19 -10.33
C LEU A 17 -10.80 3.65 -8.96
N LEU A 18 -9.95 3.77 -7.92
CA LEU A 18 -10.36 3.42 -6.56
C LEU A 18 -11.47 4.34 -6.04
N LEU A 19 -11.47 5.62 -6.39
CA LEU A 19 -12.46 6.59 -5.89
C LEU A 19 -13.85 6.43 -6.51
N GLU A 20 -13.92 5.68 -7.62
CA GLU A 20 -15.16 5.31 -8.32
C GLU A 20 -15.65 3.92 -7.91
N SER A 21 -14.82 3.16 -7.17
CA SER A 21 -15.14 1.80 -6.78
C SER A 21 -16.21 1.76 -5.70
N PRO A 22 -17.20 0.85 -5.79
CA PRO A 22 -18.16 0.60 -4.71
C PRO A 22 -17.50 0.02 -3.45
N CYS A 23 -16.22 -0.37 -3.50
CA CYS A 23 -15.45 -0.83 -2.35
C CYS A 23 -14.96 0.32 -1.45
N ILE A 24 -15.01 1.57 -1.92
CA ILE A 24 -14.53 2.74 -1.17
C ILE A 24 -15.71 3.58 -0.67
N ASP A 25 -15.83 3.65 0.66
CA ASP A 25 -16.71 4.59 1.35
C ASP A 25 -15.94 5.86 1.69
N ARG A 26 -16.31 6.98 1.07
CA ARG A 26 -15.64 8.28 1.27
C ARG A 26 -15.80 8.84 2.69
N ASN A 27 -16.74 8.31 3.47
CA ASN A 27 -16.95 8.71 4.87
C ASN A 27 -16.08 7.92 5.85
N LEU A 28 -15.42 6.85 5.39
CA LEU A 28 -14.54 6.03 6.23
C LEU A 28 -13.06 6.39 6.00
N PRO A 29 -12.23 6.34 7.06
CA PRO A 29 -10.80 6.46 6.88
C PRO A 29 -10.23 5.27 6.11
N THR A 30 -9.09 5.50 5.46
CA THR A 30 -8.43 4.50 4.60
C THR A 30 -7.15 4.01 5.25
N ILE A 31 -7.03 2.69 5.42
CA ILE A 31 -5.78 2.03 5.78
C ILE A 31 -5.14 1.49 4.50
N ILE A 32 -3.86 1.79 4.30
CA ILE A 32 -3.06 1.20 3.22
C ILE A 32 -2.01 0.30 3.87
N TYR A 33 -2.13 -1.00 3.64
CA TYR A 33 -1.24 -2.01 4.18
C TYR A 33 -0.31 -2.54 3.10
N THR A 34 0.93 -2.89 3.46
CA THR A 34 1.78 -3.75 2.62
C THR A 34 2.64 -4.72 3.43
N PHE A 35 2.94 -5.85 2.81
CA PHE A 35 3.88 -6.84 3.31
C PHE A 35 5.34 -6.44 3.02
N GLY A 36 6.27 -7.22 3.56
CA GLY A 36 7.71 -6.98 3.41
C GLY A 36 8.39 -7.87 2.38
N TYR A 37 9.71 -8.01 2.51
CA TYR A 37 10.53 -8.87 1.65
C TYR A 37 9.98 -10.31 1.57
N ARG A 38 9.85 -10.83 0.35
CA ARG A 38 9.26 -12.15 0.04
C ARG A 38 7.83 -12.34 0.56
N GLY A 39 7.14 -11.26 0.90
CA GLY A 39 5.71 -11.27 1.17
C GLY A 39 4.91 -11.45 -0.12
N ARG A 40 3.63 -11.74 0.05
CA ARG A 40 2.67 -11.99 -1.03
C ARG A 40 1.28 -11.55 -0.63
N SER A 41 0.46 -11.16 -1.59
CA SER A 41 -0.91 -10.69 -1.35
C SER A 41 -1.80 -11.76 -0.74
N THR A 42 -1.61 -13.01 -1.15
CA THR A 42 -2.37 -14.18 -0.66
C THR A 42 -1.73 -14.90 0.54
N GLY A 43 -0.63 -14.35 1.08
CA GLY A 43 0.09 -14.98 2.20
C GLY A 43 -0.71 -14.98 3.51
N PRO A 44 -0.45 -15.93 4.43
CA PRO A 44 -1.20 -16.03 5.69
C PRO A 44 -1.05 -14.78 6.56
N ALA A 45 0.14 -14.17 6.62
CA ALA A 45 0.35 -12.93 7.37
C ALA A 45 -0.41 -11.74 6.76
N THR A 46 -0.35 -11.58 5.44
CA THR A 46 -1.07 -10.52 4.71
C THR A 46 -2.57 -10.66 4.89
N THR A 47 -3.11 -11.85 4.60
CA THR A 47 -4.55 -12.10 4.70
C THR A 47 -5.07 -11.99 6.13
N ALA A 48 -4.29 -12.38 7.15
CA ALA A 48 -4.66 -12.18 8.54
C ALA A 48 -4.83 -10.69 8.89
N VAL A 49 -3.89 -9.83 8.49
CA VAL A 49 -3.97 -8.38 8.71
C VAL A 49 -5.18 -7.78 7.97
N LEU A 50 -5.36 -8.12 6.70
CA LEU A 50 -6.47 -7.60 5.89
C LEU A 50 -7.82 -8.04 6.47
N LYS A 51 -7.99 -9.32 6.80
CA LYS A 51 -9.21 -9.86 7.43
C LYS A 51 -9.52 -9.15 8.74
N ALA A 52 -8.51 -8.88 9.58
CA ALA A 52 -8.69 -8.16 10.83
C ALA A 52 -9.24 -6.74 10.59
N TYR A 53 -8.69 -5.98 9.65
CA TYR A 53 -9.21 -4.65 9.32
C TYR A 53 -10.60 -4.68 8.70
N ILE A 54 -10.84 -5.57 7.72
CA ILE A 54 -12.13 -5.73 7.04
C ILE A 54 -13.23 -6.07 8.05
N ALA A 55 -12.95 -6.97 9.01
CA ALA A 55 -13.91 -7.39 10.04
C ALA A 55 -14.39 -6.22 10.93
N THR A 56 -13.59 -5.15 11.09
CA THR A 56 -14.01 -3.99 11.88
C THR A 56 -15.12 -3.19 11.22
N LYS A 57 -15.23 -3.21 9.88
CA LYS A 57 -16.14 -2.38 9.07
C LYS A 57 -16.04 -0.88 9.35
N LYS A 58 -14.88 -0.41 9.83
CA LYS A 58 -14.64 1.00 10.22
C LYS A 58 -13.76 1.77 9.24
N ARG A 59 -13.19 1.08 8.23
CA ARG A 59 -12.16 1.63 7.34
C ARG A 59 -12.27 1.04 5.95
N ASN A 60 -11.90 1.82 4.94
CA ASN A 60 -11.49 1.28 3.64
C ASN A 60 -10.14 0.60 3.79
N VAL A 61 -9.97 -0.58 3.20
CA VAL A 61 -8.73 -1.36 3.29
C VAL A 61 -8.12 -1.48 1.90
N LEU A 62 -6.92 -0.93 1.73
CA LEU A 62 -6.12 -1.05 0.52
C LEU A 62 -4.88 -1.88 0.81
N LEU A 63 -4.58 -2.83 -0.08
CA LEU A 63 -3.31 -3.54 -0.10
C LEU A 63 -2.45 -2.96 -1.22
N LEU A 64 -1.23 -2.54 -0.90
CA LEU A 64 -0.20 -2.38 -1.94
C LEU A 64 0.43 -3.74 -2.19
N ASP A 65 0.14 -4.31 -3.36
CA ASP A 65 0.81 -5.51 -3.87
C ASP A 65 2.10 -5.09 -4.62
N TRP A 66 3.23 -5.62 -4.17
CA TRP A 66 4.56 -5.46 -4.76
C TRP A 66 5.34 -6.79 -4.67
N GLU A 67 4.61 -7.91 -4.77
CA GLU A 67 5.15 -9.26 -4.59
C GLU A 67 6.32 -9.54 -5.53
N GLU A 68 6.23 -9.13 -6.80
CA GLU A 68 7.31 -9.35 -7.78
C GLU A 68 8.58 -8.59 -7.38
N GLU A 69 8.45 -7.33 -6.98
CA GLU A 69 9.54 -6.47 -6.57
C GLU A 69 10.17 -6.90 -5.23
N ALA A 70 9.38 -7.56 -4.38
CA ALA A 70 9.79 -8.05 -3.07
C ALA A 70 10.53 -9.39 -3.12
N LYS A 71 10.67 -10.05 -4.28
CA LYS A 71 11.38 -11.34 -4.41
C LYS A 71 12.89 -11.19 -4.38
N SER A 72 13.58 -12.28 -4.04
CA SER A 72 15.05 -12.37 -4.03
C SER A 72 15.67 -12.47 -5.44
N GLY A 73 14.86 -12.72 -6.48
CA GLY A 73 15.34 -13.07 -7.80
C GLY A 73 16.24 -14.32 -7.79
N LEU A 74 17.15 -14.42 -8.76
CA LEU A 74 18.10 -15.54 -8.90
C LEU A 74 19.36 -15.41 -8.03
N LEU A 75 19.52 -14.29 -7.30
CA LEU A 75 20.74 -13.97 -6.54
C LEU A 75 20.77 -14.57 -5.13
N GLY A 76 19.77 -15.37 -4.76
CA GLY A 76 19.62 -15.90 -3.41
C GLY A 76 19.16 -14.84 -2.39
N ILE A 77 18.89 -15.28 -1.15
CA ILE A 77 18.16 -14.48 -0.16
C ILE A 77 18.94 -13.23 0.26
N SER A 78 20.21 -13.36 0.62
CA SER A 78 20.99 -12.24 1.17
C SER A 78 21.30 -11.19 0.11
N LEU A 79 21.77 -11.60 -1.06
CA LEU A 79 22.15 -10.68 -2.12
C LEU A 79 20.91 -10.07 -2.80
N GLY A 80 19.86 -10.87 -3.02
CA GLY A 80 18.58 -10.37 -3.51
C GLY A 80 17.92 -9.34 -2.58
N TYR A 81 18.10 -9.48 -1.27
CA TYR A 81 17.58 -8.49 -0.31
C TYR A 81 18.25 -7.13 -0.50
N VAL A 82 19.59 -7.11 -0.48
CA VAL A 82 20.36 -5.86 -0.51
C VAL A 82 20.36 -5.22 -1.90
N LEU A 83 20.53 -6.01 -2.97
CA LEU A 83 20.70 -5.49 -4.32
C LEU A 83 19.39 -5.25 -5.08
N LEU A 84 18.31 -5.96 -4.72
CA LEU A 84 17.03 -5.87 -5.45
C LEU A 84 15.94 -5.29 -4.56
N ALA A 85 15.56 -5.99 -3.50
CA ALA A 85 14.38 -5.65 -2.71
C ALA A 85 14.50 -4.28 -2.01
N VAL A 86 15.66 -3.94 -1.45
CA VAL A 86 15.89 -2.63 -0.81
C VAL A 86 15.77 -1.48 -1.83
N PRO A 87 16.47 -1.48 -2.98
CA PRO A 87 16.25 -0.48 -4.03
C PRO A 87 14.81 -0.42 -4.57
N HIS A 88 14.17 -1.57 -4.76
CA HIS A 88 12.77 -1.63 -5.20
C HIS A 88 11.83 -1.01 -4.18
N SER A 89 12.03 -1.24 -2.88
CA SER A 89 11.19 -0.67 -1.82
C SER A 89 11.15 0.87 -1.88
N LYS A 90 12.26 1.49 -2.28
CA LYS A 90 12.35 2.94 -2.51
C LYS A 90 11.53 3.36 -3.72
N LYS A 91 11.71 2.70 -4.87
CA LYS A 91 10.99 3.01 -6.11
C LYS A 91 9.47 2.84 -5.94
N VAL A 92 9.05 1.69 -5.41
CA VAL A 92 7.64 1.39 -5.13
C VAL A 92 7.06 2.40 -4.14
N GLY A 93 7.79 2.74 -3.09
CA GLY A 93 7.35 3.76 -2.13
C GLY A 93 7.17 5.14 -2.77
N GLN A 94 8.08 5.57 -3.65
CA GLN A 94 7.92 6.82 -4.40
C GLN A 94 6.68 6.79 -5.30
N HIS A 95 6.46 5.69 -6.04
CA HIS A 95 5.26 5.53 -6.87
C HIS A 95 3.97 5.54 -6.05
N LEU A 96 3.96 4.91 -4.86
CA LEU A 96 2.83 4.99 -3.94
C LEU A 96 2.60 6.43 -3.46
N GLY A 97 3.66 7.19 -3.20
CA GLY A 97 3.57 8.62 -2.87
C GLY A 97 2.90 9.43 -3.98
N ASP A 98 3.32 9.23 -5.24
CA ASP A 98 2.70 9.88 -6.39
C ASP A 98 1.23 9.46 -6.57
N ALA A 99 0.92 8.18 -6.33
CA ALA A 99 -0.45 7.67 -6.38
C ALA A 99 -1.34 8.30 -5.29
N LEU A 100 -0.83 8.45 -4.06
CA LEU A 100 -1.51 9.14 -2.97
C LEU A 100 -1.84 10.59 -3.32
N ILE A 101 -0.90 11.31 -3.96
CA ILE A 101 -1.13 12.68 -4.41
C ILE A 101 -2.25 12.73 -5.45
N LYS A 102 -2.27 11.81 -6.42
CA LYS A 102 -3.35 11.71 -7.42
C LYS A 102 -4.71 11.44 -6.74
N LEU A 103 -4.76 10.53 -5.77
CA LEU A 103 -5.98 10.22 -5.01
C LEU A 103 -6.49 11.44 -4.24
N VAL A 104 -5.58 12.18 -3.58
CA VAL A 104 -5.97 13.38 -2.82
C VAL A 104 -6.47 14.49 -3.73
N ARG A 105 -5.83 14.70 -4.89
CA ARG A 105 -6.34 15.61 -5.92
C ARG A 105 -7.69 15.18 -6.47
N GLY A 106 -7.98 13.87 -6.46
CA GLY A 106 -9.28 13.29 -6.80
C GLY A 106 -10.34 13.35 -5.70
N GLY A 107 -10.01 13.84 -4.50
CA GLY A 107 -10.95 14.02 -3.39
C GLY A 107 -10.77 13.06 -2.21
N LEU A 108 -9.73 12.22 -2.19
CA LEU A 108 -9.37 11.45 -0.99
C LEU A 108 -8.89 12.42 0.11
N ASN A 109 -9.41 12.28 1.34
CA ASN A 109 -8.92 13.07 2.46
C ASN A 109 -7.62 12.49 3.02
N MET A 110 -6.48 13.14 2.75
CA MET A 110 -5.15 12.70 3.23
C MET A 110 -5.09 12.55 4.75
N THR A 111 -5.84 13.37 5.50
CA THR A 111 -5.85 13.32 6.98
C THR A 111 -6.56 12.07 7.54
N GLN A 112 -7.21 11.30 6.68
CA GLN A 112 -7.89 10.06 7.01
C GLN A 112 -7.15 8.83 6.46
N VAL A 113 -5.95 9.02 5.90
CA VAL A 113 -5.09 7.94 5.41
C VAL A 113 -4.13 7.50 6.51
N HIS A 114 -3.96 6.20 6.68
CA HIS A 114 -2.94 5.62 7.55
C HIS A 114 -2.13 4.58 6.76
N LEU A 115 -0.80 4.66 6.84
CA LEU A 115 0.11 3.74 6.15
C LEU A 115 0.66 2.71 7.12
N VAL A 116 0.49 1.42 6.81
CA VAL A 116 1.00 0.30 7.62
C VAL A 116 1.87 -0.58 6.75
N GLY A 117 3.11 -0.78 7.16
CA GLY A 117 4.03 -1.66 6.45
C GLY A 117 4.68 -2.64 7.41
N HIS A 118 4.72 -3.91 7.03
CA HIS A 118 5.47 -4.93 7.78
C HIS A 118 6.91 -5.03 7.24
N SER A 119 7.91 -5.06 8.13
CA SER A 119 9.32 -5.26 7.76
C SER A 119 9.80 -4.27 6.69
N LEU A 120 10.30 -4.73 5.54
CA LEU A 120 10.71 -3.86 4.43
C LEU A 120 9.55 -3.01 3.87
N GLY A 121 8.30 -3.48 4.03
CA GLY A 121 7.11 -2.70 3.72
C GLY A 121 6.98 -1.42 4.55
N ALA A 122 7.51 -1.38 5.77
CA ALA A 122 7.54 -0.15 6.58
C ALA A 122 8.40 0.94 5.92
N HIS A 123 9.47 0.54 5.23
CA HIS A 123 10.31 1.45 4.46
C HIS A 123 9.58 1.93 3.21
N VAL A 124 8.86 1.06 2.49
CA VAL A 124 7.98 1.45 1.37
C VAL A 124 7.03 2.56 1.80
N MET A 125 6.33 2.37 2.93
CA MET A 125 5.41 3.37 3.48
C MET A 125 6.11 4.67 3.89
N SER A 126 7.33 4.56 4.44
CA SER A 126 8.15 5.73 4.80
C SER A 126 8.56 6.55 3.58
N TYR A 127 8.93 5.88 2.48
CA TYR A 127 9.24 6.55 1.20
C TYR A 127 8.00 7.20 0.59
N ALA A 128 6.84 6.54 0.65
CA ALA A 128 5.57 7.11 0.18
C ALA A 128 5.18 8.37 0.96
N GLY A 129 5.22 8.31 2.30
CA GLY A 129 4.94 9.46 3.15
C GLY A 129 5.93 10.61 2.96
N ARG A 130 7.21 10.31 2.71
CA ARG A 130 8.22 11.32 2.38
C ARG A 130 7.92 11.98 1.03
N ARG A 131 7.67 11.18 -0.01
CA ARG A 131 7.35 11.67 -1.36
C ARG A 131 6.11 12.57 -1.36
N ALA A 132 5.06 12.16 -0.66
CA ALA A 132 3.86 12.97 -0.49
C ALA A 132 4.17 14.31 0.21
N ARG A 133 5.01 14.28 1.26
CA ARG A 133 5.39 15.47 2.03
C ARG A 133 6.21 16.47 1.22
N GLU A 134 7.09 16.00 0.35
CA GLU A 134 7.87 16.85 -0.57
C GLU A 134 6.95 17.70 -1.48
N GLU A 135 5.74 17.21 -1.76
CA GLU A 135 4.71 17.88 -2.56
C GLU A 135 3.67 18.63 -1.71
N GLY A 136 3.94 18.78 -0.40
CA GLY A 136 3.06 19.51 0.52
C GLY A 136 1.91 18.68 1.11
N TYR A 137 1.85 17.37 0.86
CA TYR A 137 0.80 16.50 1.41
C TYR A 137 1.32 15.67 2.59
N VAL A 138 0.70 15.82 3.76
CA VAL A 138 1.13 15.11 4.97
C VAL A 138 0.15 13.99 5.30
N VAL A 139 0.64 12.75 5.30
CA VAL A 139 -0.08 11.63 5.92
C VAL A 139 0.12 11.70 7.44
N PRO A 140 -0.96 11.67 8.25
CA PRO A 140 -0.87 11.64 9.70
C PRO A 140 -0.10 10.41 10.22
N ARG A 141 0.46 10.55 11.42
CA ARG A 141 1.09 9.45 12.15
C ARG A 141 0.03 8.62 12.87
#